data_AF-R8HRB5-F1
#
_entry.id   AF-R8HRB5-F1
#
_cell.length_a   1.000
_cell.length_b   1.000
_cell.length_c   1.000
_cell.angle_alpha   90.00
_cell.angle_beta   90.00
_cell.angle_gamma   90.00
#
_symmetry.space_group_name_H-M   'P 1'
#
loop_
_entity.id
_entity.type
_entity.pdbx_description
1 polymer ?
#
loop_
_entity_poly.entity_id
_entity_poly.type
_entity_poly.pdbx_seq_one_letter_code
_entity_poly.pdbx_strand_id
1 'polypeptide(L)'
;MNRTSVSFDINRGNWGNRNIFPDVVYADTNSVVDIIAQRRHGQLVEDYLKRLIQKDGMIIWSQHTMNEIHDFVHYDQYIQLANQKNIRGNKRMKTAEDTATDTESREIAEKVIMQTDSIKGYLEQFGTQVEQNEQKVLDLARRLYGSHGNSIKDCRHVASANLEGVNSILTQDVGFLRFPNLNVYGVSYELQQGYKTSNTPSPYIDLSTLGNSEDEEEQDTA
;
A
#
# COMPACT_ATOMS: atom_id res chain seq x y z
N MET A 1 -8.80 -5.04 20.98
CA MET A 1 -9.19 -4.01 19.99
C MET A 1 -10.07 -4.66 18.95
N ASN A 2 -11.27 -4.12 18.72
CA ASN A 2 -12.21 -4.65 17.74
C ASN A 2 -11.70 -4.29 16.34
N ARG A 3 -11.49 -5.31 15.50
CA ARG A 3 -11.24 -5.12 14.06
C ARG A 3 -12.55 -4.61 13.46
N THR A 4 -12.50 -3.46 12.79
CA THR A 4 -13.67 -2.77 12.22
C THR A 4 -13.69 -2.83 10.69
N SER A 5 -12.74 -3.57 10.11
CA SER A 5 -12.60 -3.84 8.68
C SER A 5 -12.81 -5.31 8.38
N VAL A 6 -13.15 -5.60 7.13
CA VAL A 6 -13.34 -6.96 6.62
C VAL A 6 -12.16 -7.36 5.75
N SER A 7 -11.82 -8.64 5.80
CA SER A 7 -10.76 -9.22 4.96
C SER A 7 -11.36 -10.02 3.81
N PHE A 8 -10.64 -10.06 2.70
CA PHE A 8 -10.92 -10.80 1.49
C PHE A 8 -9.67 -11.56 1.06
N ASP A 9 -9.74 -12.89 1.09
CA ASP A 9 -8.62 -13.75 0.68
C ASP A 9 -8.58 -13.89 -0.85
N ILE A 10 -7.54 -13.34 -1.47
CA ILE A 10 -7.37 -13.33 -2.93
C ILE A 10 -6.88 -14.67 -3.51
N ASN A 11 -6.76 -15.72 -2.70
CA ASN A 11 -6.46 -17.07 -3.19
C ASN A 11 -7.40 -17.48 -4.34
N ARG A 12 -6.84 -18.17 -5.35
CA ARG A 12 -7.57 -18.59 -6.56
C ARG A 12 -8.84 -19.39 -6.26
N GLY A 13 -8.84 -20.18 -5.18
CA GLY A 13 -10.01 -20.95 -4.73
C GLY A 13 -11.23 -20.09 -4.40
N ASN A 14 -11.03 -18.81 -4.06
CA ASN A 14 -12.10 -17.89 -3.67
C ASN A 14 -12.63 -17.05 -4.84
N TRP A 15 -12.06 -17.16 -6.05
CA TRP A 15 -12.41 -16.30 -7.19
C TRP A 15 -13.83 -16.50 -7.73
N GLY A 16 -14.56 -17.51 -7.26
CA GLY A 16 -16.00 -17.65 -7.49
C GLY A 16 -16.85 -16.67 -6.68
N ASN A 17 -16.31 -16.06 -5.62
CA ASN A 17 -17.01 -15.05 -4.84
C ASN A 17 -16.93 -13.70 -5.54
N ARG A 18 -18.10 -13.13 -5.87
CA ARG A 18 -18.20 -11.83 -6.55
C ARG A 18 -17.57 -10.67 -5.77
N ASN A 19 -17.50 -10.77 -4.44
CA ASN A 19 -16.96 -9.72 -3.58
C ASN A 19 -15.42 -9.72 -3.53
N ILE A 20 -14.75 -10.67 -4.18
CA ILE A 20 -13.28 -10.74 -4.23
C ILE A 20 -12.71 -9.73 -5.24
N PHE A 21 -13.50 -9.24 -6.20
CA PHE A 21 -13.03 -8.33 -7.24
C PHE A 21 -13.82 -7.02 -7.17
N PRO A 22 -13.31 -5.99 -6.46
CA PRO A 22 -13.94 -4.67 -6.44
C PRO A 22 -13.68 -3.90 -7.75
N ASP A 23 -14.48 -2.86 -8.02
CA ASP A 23 -14.27 -2.02 -9.20
C ASP A 23 -12.97 -1.20 -9.10
N VAL A 24 -12.65 -0.72 -7.90
CA VAL A 24 -11.40 0.01 -7.62
C VAL A 24 -10.78 -0.49 -6.32
N VAL A 25 -9.47 -0.74 -6.34
CA VAL A 25 -8.69 -1.10 -5.15
C VAL A 25 -7.40 -0.29 -5.09
N TYR A 26 -7.08 0.24 -3.92
CA TYR A 26 -5.83 0.94 -3.70
C TYR A 26 -4.70 -0.06 -3.45
N ALA A 27 -3.60 0.05 -4.19
CA ALA A 27 -2.42 -0.82 -4.04
C ALA A 27 -1.44 -0.25 -3.01
N ASP A 28 -1.29 -0.98 -1.89
CA ASP A 28 -0.21 -0.77 -0.94
C ASP A 28 1.15 -1.18 -1.56
N THR A 29 2.22 -0.53 -1.11
CA THR A 29 3.60 -0.78 -1.54
C THR A 29 3.98 -2.24 -1.41
N ASN A 30 3.59 -2.92 -0.32
CA ASN A 30 3.98 -4.31 -0.08
C ASN A 30 3.47 -5.26 -1.17
N SER A 31 2.23 -5.05 -1.64
CA SER A 31 1.65 -5.85 -2.72
C SER A 31 2.39 -5.66 -4.03
N VAL A 32 2.83 -4.43 -4.32
CA VAL A 32 3.64 -4.14 -5.50
C VAL A 32 5.01 -4.79 -5.37
N VAL A 33 5.70 -4.56 -4.24
CA VAL A 33 7.03 -5.10 -3.96
C VAL A 33 7.05 -6.63 -4.05
N ASP A 34 5.98 -7.30 -3.62
CA ASP A 34 5.87 -8.76 -3.75
C ASP A 34 5.95 -9.24 -5.19
N ILE A 35 5.33 -8.52 -6.13
CA ILE A 35 5.37 -8.84 -7.57
C ILE A 35 6.79 -8.63 -8.11
N ILE A 36 7.33 -7.42 -7.95
CA ILE A 36 8.62 -7.04 -8.57
C ILE A 36 9.78 -7.83 -8.01
N ALA A 37 9.82 -8.03 -6.70
CA ALA A 37 10.88 -8.80 -6.04
C ALA A 37 10.62 -10.31 -6.05
N GLN A 38 9.55 -10.77 -6.74
CA GLN A 38 9.17 -12.19 -6.86
C GLN A 38 9.14 -12.89 -5.50
N ARG A 39 8.56 -12.21 -4.50
CA ARG A 39 8.41 -12.74 -3.14
C ARG A 39 7.33 -13.81 -3.12
N ARG A 40 7.14 -14.44 -1.95
CA ARG A 40 6.23 -15.57 -1.73
C ARG A 40 4.85 -15.43 -2.38
N HIS A 41 4.28 -14.22 -2.38
CA HIS A 41 2.93 -13.97 -2.89
C HIS A 41 2.89 -13.24 -4.25
N GLY A 42 4.04 -12.87 -4.82
CA GLY A 42 4.13 -12.02 -6.01
C GLY A 42 3.30 -12.51 -7.19
N GLN A 43 3.48 -13.78 -7.59
CA GLN A 43 2.73 -14.36 -8.70
C GLN A 43 1.21 -14.34 -8.47
N LEU A 44 0.76 -14.62 -7.24
CA LEU A 44 -0.66 -14.65 -6.93
C LEU A 44 -1.27 -13.25 -6.95
N VAL A 45 -0.56 -12.26 -6.41
CA VAL A 45 -0.99 -10.84 -6.47
C VAL A 45 -1.08 -10.40 -7.93
N GLU A 46 -0.07 -10.70 -8.74
CA GLU A 46 -0.09 -10.36 -10.17
C GLU A 46 -1.27 -11.03 -10.92
N ASP A 47 -1.52 -12.32 -10.68
CA ASP A 47 -2.63 -13.02 -11.30
C ASP A 47 -3.99 -12.45 -10.86
N TYR A 48 -4.09 -12.03 -9.61
CA TYR A 48 -5.26 -11.33 -9.09
C TYR A 48 -5.47 -10.00 -9.82
N LEU A 49 -4.42 -9.19 -10.03
CA LEU A 49 -4.52 -7.94 -10.81
C LEU A 49 -4.96 -8.18 -12.26
N LYS A 50 -4.41 -9.20 -12.92
CA LYS A 50 -4.84 -9.59 -14.28
C LYS A 50 -6.33 -9.96 -14.29
N ARG A 51 -6.80 -10.68 -13.27
CA ARG A 51 -8.20 -11.08 -13.16
C ARG A 51 -9.13 -9.93 -12.81
N LEU A 52 -8.66 -8.96 -12.03
CA LEU A 52 -9.36 -7.72 -11.70
C LEU A 52 -9.67 -6.92 -12.98
N ILE A 53 -8.67 -6.72 -13.85
CA ILE A 53 -8.82 -6.02 -15.14
C ILE A 53 -9.76 -6.76 -16.08
N GLN A 54 -9.71 -8.09 -16.12
CA GLN A 54 -10.67 -8.90 -16.90
C GLN A 54 -12.12 -8.77 -16.44
N LYS A 55 -12.34 -8.21 -15.25
CA LYS A 55 -13.66 -7.93 -14.66
C LYS A 55 -13.99 -6.45 -14.64
N ASP A 56 -13.28 -5.66 -15.46
CA ASP A 56 -13.44 -4.21 -15.58
C ASP A 56 -13.08 -3.41 -14.32
N GLY A 57 -12.40 -4.05 -13.35
CA GLY A 57 -11.86 -3.38 -12.17
C GLY A 57 -10.44 -2.87 -12.41
N MET A 58 -9.95 -1.98 -11.54
CA MET A 58 -8.61 -1.41 -11.66
C MET A 58 -7.95 -1.16 -10.30
N ILE A 59 -6.62 -0.97 -10.32
CA ILE A 59 -5.90 -0.45 -9.16
C ILE A 59 -5.73 1.07 -9.22
N ILE A 60 -5.63 1.69 -8.06
CA ILE A 60 -5.08 3.04 -7.91
C ILE A 60 -3.90 3.00 -6.95
N TRP A 61 -2.97 3.95 -7.08
CA TRP A 61 -1.87 4.12 -6.13
C TRP A 61 -1.49 5.60 -6.02
N SER A 62 -0.88 6.00 -4.91
CA SER A 62 -0.49 7.41 -4.72
C SER A 62 1.00 7.65 -4.93
N GLN A 63 1.39 8.92 -4.94
CA GLN A 63 2.81 9.30 -4.92
C GLN A 63 3.54 8.72 -3.70
N HIS A 64 2.83 8.51 -2.57
CA HIS A 64 3.44 7.87 -1.40
C HIS A 64 3.89 6.44 -1.72
N THR A 65 3.06 5.64 -2.39
CA THR A 65 3.43 4.29 -2.87
C THR A 65 4.68 4.35 -3.75
N MET A 66 4.75 5.31 -4.67
CA MET A 66 5.93 5.47 -5.54
C MET A 66 7.19 5.87 -4.77
N ASN A 67 7.07 6.71 -3.74
CA ASN A 67 8.20 7.07 -2.88
C ASN A 67 8.74 5.86 -2.10
N GLU A 68 7.85 4.99 -1.62
CA GLU A 68 8.29 3.78 -0.91
C GLU A 68 8.89 2.73 -1.85
N ILE A 69 8.38 2.63 -3.07
CA ILE A 69 9.01 1.83 -4.13
C ILE A 69 10.42 2.36 -4.43
N HIS A 70 10.58 3.68 -4.57
CA HIS A 70 11.89 4.30 -4.76
C HIS A 70 12.84 3.97 -3.61
N ASP A 71 12.40 4.10 -2.36
CA ASP A 71 13.19 3.76 -1.17
C ASP A 71 13.58 2.27 -1.15
N PHE A 72 12.66 1.38 -1.54
CA PHE A 72 12.92 -0.05 -1.65
C PHE A 72 13.99 -0.36 -2.71
N VAL A 73 13.85 0.22 -3.91
CA VAL A 73 14.81 0.03 -5.00
C VAL A 73 16.18 0.60 -4.63
N HIS A 74 16.20 1.78 -4.02
CA HIS A 74 17.41 2.40 -3.50
C HIS A 74 18.12 1.49 -2.49
N TYR A 75 17.38 0.96 -1.52
CA TYR A 75 17.90 0.00 -0.56
C TYR A 75 18.50 -1.23 -1.26
N ASP A 76 17.78 -1.82 -2.21
CA ASP A 76 18.23 -3.02 -2.93
C ASP A 76 19.54 -2.77 -3.71
N GLN A 77 19.63 -1.64 -4.43
CA GLN A 77 20.85 -1.29 -5.18
C GLN A 77 22.07 -1.15 -4.27
N TYR A 78 21.92 -0.52 -3.10
CA TYR A 78 23.02 -0.43 -2.13
C TYR A 78 23.34 -1.76 -1.45
N ILE A 79 22.38 -2.67 -1.29
CA ILE A 79 22.66 -4.04 -0.85
C ILE A 79 23.46 -4.80 -1.91
N GLN A 80 23.17 -4.61 -3.20
CA GLN A 80 23.97 -5.20 -4.28
C GLN A 80 25.42 -4.66 -4.25
N LEU A 81 25.61 -3.35 -4.06
CA LEU A 81 26.94 -2.77 -3.88
C LEU A 81 27.65 -3.33 -2.63
N ALA A 82 26.93 -3.45 -1.51
CA ALA A 82 27.46 -4.05 -0.28
C ALA A 82 27.95 -5.48 -0.50
N ASN A 83 27.23 -6.27 -1.31
CA ASN A 83 27.63 -7.62 -1.69
C ASN A 83 28.90 -7.60 -2.55
N GLN A 84 28.99 -6.72 -3.55
CA GLN A 84 30.16 -6.57 -4.43
C GLN A 84 31.42 -6.18 -3.63
N LYS A 85 31.28 -5.27 -2.66
CA LYS A 85 32.37 -4.82 -1.77
C LYS A 85 32.63 -5.75 -0.59
N ASN A 86 31.94 -6.88 -0.49
CA ASN A 86 32.03 -7.82 0.64
C ASN A 86 31.79 -7.18 2.02
N ILE A 87 31.02 -6.09 2.08
CA ILE A 87 30.61 -5.45 3.34
C ILE A 87 29.66 -6.41 4.06
N ARG A 88 29.81 -6.61 5.39
CA ARG A 88 29.00 -7.55 6.21
C ARG A 88 28.36 -6.85 7.41
N GLY A 89 27.41 -7.51 8.06
CA GLY A 89 26.75 -7.04 9.29
C GLY A 89 25.33 -6.50 9.11
N ASN A 90 24.81 -5.82 10.12
CA ASN A 90 23.41 -5.34 10.11
C ASN A 90 23.23 -3.96 9.47
N LYS A 91 24.34 -3.21 9.28
CA LYS A 91 24.34 -1.85 8.70
C LYS A 91 24.87 -1.83 7.26
N ARG A 92 24.80 -2.95 6.54
CA ARG A 92 25.46 -3.15 5.24
C ARG A 92 25.09 -2.11 4.20
N MET A 93 23.79 -1.82 4.05
CA MET A 93 23.31 -0.80 3.12
C MET A 93 23.94 0.56 3.45
N LYS A 94 23.85 0.98 4.73
CA LYS A 94 24.38 2.28 5.15
C LYS A 94 25.89 2.39 4.98
N THR A 95 26.63 1.34 5.32
CA THR A 95 28.08 1.30 5.09
C THR A 95 28.43 1.32 3.60
N ALA A 96 27.65 0.67 2.74
CA ALA A 96 27.85 0.73 1.29
C ALA A 96 27.58 2.14 0.74
N GLU A 97 26.53 2.80 1.23
CA GLU A 97 26.22 4.21 0.92
C GLU A 97 27.38 5.13 1.34
N ASP A 98 27.85 5.01 2.59
CA ASP A 98 28.91 5.89 3.13
C ASP A 98 30.29 5.63 2.51
N THR A 99 30.48 4.50 1.80
CA THR A 99 31.76 4.11 1.16
C THR A 99 31.67 4.05 -0.36
N ALA A 100 30.54 4.44 -0.93
CA ALA A 100 30.38 4.59 -2.37
C ALA A 100 31.21 5.78 -2.87
N THR A 101 31.88 5.59 -3.99
CA THR A 101 32.49 6.68 -4.75
C THR A 101 31.40 7.50 -5.44
N ASP A 102 31.71 8.75 -5.82
CA ASP A 102 30.75 9.61 -6.54
C ASP A 102 30.23 8.96 -7.83
N THR A 103 31.07 8.17 -8.51
CA THR A 103 30.66 7.44 -9.72
C THR A 103 29.68 6.32 -9.39
N GLU A 104 29.96 5.50 -8.37
CA GLU A 104 29.04 4.43 -7.93
C GLU A 104 27.70 5.01 -7.45
N SER A 105 27.72 6.09 -6.66
CA SER A 105 26.52 6.76 -6.18
C SER A 105 25.65 7.29 -7.33
N ARG A 106 26.28 7.90 -8.35
CA ARG A 106 25.56 8.39 -9.54
C ARG A 106 24.96 7.23 -10.35
N GLU A 107 25.72 6.17 -10.60
CA GLU A 107 25.22 4.99 -11.31
C GLU A 107 24.07 4.30 -10.57
N ILE A 108 24.13 4.24 -9.23
CA ILE A 108 23.03 3.74 -8.41
C ILE A 108 21.81 4.65 -8.56
N ALA A 109 21.96 5.97 -8.45
CA ALA A 109 20.84 6.90 -8.61
C ALA A 109 20.16 6.76 -9.98
N GLU A 110 20.94 6.64 -11.07
CA GLU A 110 20.41 6.40 -12.42
C GLU A 110 19.63 5.08 -12.49
N LYS A 111 20.15 3.99 -11.91
CA LYS A 111 19.44 2.70 -11.84
C LYS A 111 18.16 2.78 -11.02
N VAL A 112 18.18 3.49 -9.89
CA VAL A 112 17.00 3.66 -9.02
C VAL A 112 15.88 4.37 -9.78
N ILE A 113 16.20 5.46 -10.48
CA ILE A 113 15.24 6.20 -11.31
C ILE A 113 14.67 5.27 -12.40
N MET A 114 15.54 4.64 -13.19
CA MET A 114 15.11 3.77 -14.30
C MET A 114 14.23 2.61 -13.83
N GLN A 115 14.58 1.95 -12.72
CA GLN A 115 13.80 0.84 -12.18
C GLN A 115 12.47 1.33 -11.62
N THR A 116 12.44 2.46 -10.92
CA THR A 116 11.19 3.04 -10.41
C THR A 116 10.24 3.42 -11.54
N ASP A 117 10.75 4.03 -12.62
CA ASP A 117 9.96 4.35 -13.82
C ASP A 117 9.44 3.09 -14.52
N SER A 118 10.28 2.05 -14.61
CA SER A 118 9.86 0.76 -15.16
C SER A 118 8.75 0.11 -14.33
N ILE A 119 8.81 0.23 -12.99
CA ILE A 119 7.77 -0.27 -12.09
C ILE A 119 6.48 0.52 -12.28
N LYS A 120 6.57 1.85 -12.39
CA LYS A 120 5.41 2.70 -12.69
C LYS A 120 4.75 2.29 -14.00
N GLY A 121 5.50 2.17 -15.09
CA GLY A 121 4.97 1.74 -16.38
C GLY A 121 4.39 0.31 -16.36
N TYR A 122 4.86 -0.54 -15.47
CA TYR A 122 4.23 -1.84 -15.22
C TYR A 122 2.88 -1.71 -14.50
N LEU A 123 2.79 -0.89 -13.44
CA LEU A 123 1.53 -0.65 -12.71
C LEU A 123 0.45 0.00 -13.58
N GLU A 124 0.83 0.86 -14.52
CA GLU A 124 -0.07 1.51 -15.49
C GLU A 124 -0.80 0.52 -16.41
N GLN A 125 -0.37 -0.75 -16.47
CA GLN A 125 -1.10 -1.81 -17.16
C GLN A 125 -2.35 -2.28 -16.38
N PHE A 126 -2.42 -2.00 -15.09
CA PHE A 126 -3.49 -2.44 -14.19
C PHE A 126 -4.34 -1.30 -13.63
N GLY A 127 -3.98 -0.04 -13.90
CA GLY A 127 -4.65 1.09 -13.26
C GLY A 127 -3.94 2.42 -13.44
N THR A 128 -4.14 3.34 -12.51
CA THR A 128 -3.57 4.70 -12.59
C THR A 128 -3.03 5.21 -11.25
N GLN A 129 -2.00 6.06 -11.35
CA GLN A 129 -1.58 6.88 -10.23
C GLN A 129 -2.62 7.99 -9.99
N VAL A 130 -2.93 8.26 -8.72
CA VAL A 130 -3.80 9.38 -8.32
C VAL A 130 -2.97 10.58 -7.88
N GLU A 131 -3.37 11.77 -8.33
CA GLU A 131 -2.78 13.05 -7.93
C GLU A 131 -3.57 13.63 -6.76
N GLN A 132 -2.90 13.82 -5.62
CA GLN A 132 -3.57 14.21 -4.38
C GLN A 132 -2.93 15.43 -3.76
N ASN A 133 -3.74 16.20 -3.04
CA ASN A 133 -3.21 17.28 -2.21
C ASN A 133 -2.46 16.69 -1.00
N GLU A 134 -1.13 16.77 -1.04
CA GLU A 134 -0.24 16.19 -0.04
C GLU A 134 -0.57 16.66 1.38
N GLN A 135 -0.94 17.93 1.56
CA GLN A 135 -1.30 18.47 2.88
C GLN A 135 -2.55 17.79 3.42
N LYS A 136 -3.60 17.60 2.60
CA LYS A 136 -4.81 16.87 3.00
C LYS A 136 -4.53 15.42 3.37
N VAL A 137 -3.67 14.74 2.60
CA VAL A 137 -3.23 13.36 2.89
C VAL A 137 -2.53 13.31 4.25
N LEU A 138 -1.57 14.21 4.50
CA LEU A 138 -0.83 14.27 5.76
C LEU A 138 -1.71 14.57 6.97
N ASP A 139 -2.66 15.50 6.83
CA ASP A 139 -3.57 15.88 7.92
C ASP A 139 -4.52 14.72 8.28
N LEU A 140 -5.09 14.04 7.28
CA LEU A 140 -5.90 12.85 7.52
C LEU A 140 -5.05 11.70 8.10
N ALA A 141 -3.85 11.45 7.57
CA ALA A 141 -2.97 10.39 8.05
C ALA A 141 -2.58 10.59 9.53
N ARG A 142 -2.32 11.84 9.97
CA ARG A 142 -2.04 12.16 11.37
C ARG A 142 -3.23 11.88 12.28
N ARG A 143 -4.45 12.24 11.85
CA ARG A 143 -5.68 11.90 12.59
C ARG A 143 -5.84 10.39 12.73
N LEU A 144 -5.72 9.65 11.62
CA LEU A 144 -5.80 8.19 11.62
C LEU A 144 -4.74 7.54 12.52
N TYR A 145 -3.52 8.08 12.51
CA TYR A 145 -2.42 7.64 13.37
C TYR A 145 -2.77 7.79 14.85
N GLY A 146 -3.29 8.96 15.25
CA GLY A 146 -3.72 9.25 16.61
C GLY A 146 -4.88 8.36 17.09
N SER A 147 -5.85 8.08 16.22
CA SER A 147 -7.07 7.34 16.57
C SER A 147 -6.92 5.81 16.51
N HIS A 148 -6.06 5.28 15.63
CA HIS A 148 -6.01 3.84 15.34
C HIS A 148 -4.64 3.19 15.62
N GLY A 149 -3.61 3.98 15.94
CA GLY A 149 -2.33 3.50 16.47
C GLY A 149 -1.59 2.52 15.54
N ASN A 150 -1.70 2.71 14.23
CA ASN A 150 -0.90 2.00 13.23
C ASN A 150 0.31 2.85 12.79
N SER A 151 1.17 2.38 11.89
CA SER A 151 2.29 3.20 11.39
C SER A 151 1.78 4.42 10.61
N ILE A 152 2.49 5.55 10.69
CA ILE A 152 2.12 6.77 9.96
C ILE A 152 2.16 6.56 8.43
N LYS A 153 2.99 5.63 7.95
CA LYS A 153 3.09 5.26 6.53
C LYS A 153 1.82 4.54 6.06
N ASP A 154 1.38 3.53 6.80
CA ASP A 154 0.10 2.84 6.52
C ASP A 154 -1.08 3.80 6.60
N CYS A 155 -1.07 4.72 7.57
CA CYS A 155 -2.09 5.76 7.67
C CYS A 155 -2.14 6.68 6.44
N ARG A 156 -1.01 6.94 5.78
CA ARG A 156 -0.98 7.71 4.52
C ARG A 156 -1.56 6.92 3.36
N HIS A 157 -1.35 5.61 3.28
CA HIS A 157 -2.04 4.77 2.28
C HIS A 157 -3.55 4.81 2.45
N VAL A 158 -4.03 4.67 3.69
CA VAL A 158 -5.48 4.76 3.99
C VAL A 158 -6.03 6.15 3.68
N ALA A 159 -5.31 7.21 4.08
CA ALA A 159 -5.71 8.58 3.76
C ALA A 159 -5.78 8.82 2.25
N SER A 160 -4.76 8.36 1.50
CA SER A 160 -4.74 8.41 0.04
C SER A 160 -5.93 7.68 -0.57
N ALA A 161 -6.20 6.43 -0.20
CA ALA A 161 -7.34 5.69 -0.71
C ALA A 161 -8.67 6.41 -0.38
N ASN A 162 -8.82 6.87 0.85
CA ASN A 162 -10.07 7.45 1.33
C ASN A 162 -10.43 8.77 0.62
N LEU A 163 -9.44 9.62 0.35
CA LEU A 163 -9.65 10.89 -0.38
C LEU A 163 -10.06 10.67 -1.85
N GLU A 164 -9.83 9.49 -2.41
CA GLU A 164 -10.31 9.09 -3.74
C GLU A 164 -11.67 8.38 -3.70
N GLY A 165 -12.35 8.34 -2.54
CA GLY A 165 -13.60 7.62 -2.41
C GLY A 165 -13.44 6.09 -2.33
N VAL A 166 -12.23 5.60 -2.04
CA VAL A 166 -11.90 4.16 -2.03
C VAL A 166 -11.64 3.67 -0.60
N ASN A 167 -12.30 2.59 -0.21
CA ASN A 167 -12.03 1.86 1.04
C ASN A 167 -11.52 0.43 0.82
N SER A 168 -11.26 0.04 -0.44
CA SER A 168 -10.66 -1.23 -0.80
C SER A 168 -9.13 -1.08 -0.88
N ILE A 169 -8.37 -1.88 -0.14
CA ILE A 169 -6.90 -1.87 -0.13
C ILE A 169 -6.36 -3.26 -0.40
N LEU A 170 -5.45 -3.38 -1.36
CA LEU A 170 -4.68 -4.59 -1.66
C LEU A 170 -3.35 -4.56 -0.90
N THR A 171 -3.22 -5.37 0.14
CA THR A 171 -2.05 -5.43 1.02
C THR A 171 -1.83 -6.84 1.57
N GLN A 172 -0.62 -7.13 2.05
CA GLN A 172 -0.33 -8.30 2.86
C GLN A 172 -0.30 -7.98 4.36
N ASP A 173 -0.41 -6.71 4.75
CA ASP A 173 -0.34 -6.28 6.14
C ASP A 173 -1.72 -6.35 6.84
N VAL A 174 -1.77 -7.15 7.91
CA VAL A 174 -2.93 -7.29 8.79
C VAL A 174 -3.21 -6.00 9.60
N GLY A 175 -2.22 -5.11 9.73
CA GLY A 175 -2.35 -3.81 10.39
C GLY A 175 -3.51 -2.98 9.85
N PHE A 176 -3.80 -3.10 8.55
CA PHE A 176 -4.91 -2.40 7.90
C PHE A 176 -6.30 -2.79 8.44
N LEU A 177 -6.45 -3.97 9.07
CA LEU A 177 -7.72 -4.37 9.68
C LEU A 177 -8.12 -3.52 10.91
N ARG A 178 -7.23 -2.62 11.38
CA ARG A 178 -7.47 -1.72 12.52
C ARG A 178 -8.25 -0.46 12.13
N PHE A 179 -8.22 -0.07 10.86
CA PHE A 179 -8.93 1.10 10.39
C PHE A 179 -10.43 0.77 10.24
N PRO A 180 -11.32 1.76 10.38
CA PRO A 180 -12.76 1.55 10.21
C PRO A 180 -13.14 1.38 8.75
N ASN A 181 -14.07 0.44 8.48
CA ASN A 181 -14.76 0.30 7.21
C ASN A 181 -13.84 0.10 5.99
N LEU A 182 -12.67 -0.52 6.14
CA LEU A 182 -11.87 -0.97 4.99
C LEU A 182 -12.28 -2.38 4.55
N ASN A 183 -12.10 -2.60 3.24
CA ASN A 183 -12.12 -3.89 2.57
C ASN A 183 -10.68 -4.26 2.25
N VAL A 184 -10.09 -5.17 3.03
CA VAL A 184 -8.67 -5.52 2.94
C VAL A 184 -8.50 -6.80 2.12
N TYR A 185 -7.94 -6.67 0.92
CA TYR A 185 -7.69 -7.76 -0.01
C TYR A 185 -6.23 -8.21 0.13
N GLY A 186 -6.00 -9.50 0.35
CA GLY A 186 -4.66 -10.02 0.48
C GLY A 186 -4.62 -11.53 0.70
N VAL A 187 -3.43 -12.07 0.98
CA VAL A 187 -3.20 -13.51 1.14
C VAL A 187 -2.22 -13.83 2.27
N SER A 188 -1.90 -12.88 3.14
CA SER A 188 -1.18 -13.20 4.38
C SER A 188 -2.00 -14.14 5.27
N TYR A 189 -1.32 -14.92 6.09
CA TYR A 189 -1.95 -15.96 6.91
C TYR A 189 -3.12 -15.41 7.74
N GLU A 190 -2.93 -14.24 8.34
CA GLU A 190 -3.91 -13.57 9.19
C GLU A 190 -5.14 -13.07 8.40
N LEU A 191 -4.94 -12.61 7.16
CA LEU A 191 -6.04 -12.22 6.28
C LEU A 191 -6.85 -13.44 5.84
N GLN A 192 -6.20 -14.56 5.54
CA GLN A 192 -6.87 -15.82 5.23
C GLN A 192 -7.72 -16.33 6.40
N GLN A 193 -7.19 -16.30 7.62
CA GLN A 193 -7.93 -16.72 8.81
C GLN A 193 -9.11 -15.80 9.15
N GLY A 194 -9.02 -14.51 8.77
CA GLY A 194 -10.09 -13.53 8.95
C GLY A 194 -11.19 -13.62 7.89
N TYR A 195 -10.90 -14.20 6.73
CA TYR A 195 -11.83 -14.28 5.62
C TYR A 195 -12.93 -15.32 5.87
N LYS A 196 -14.18 -14.93 5.56
CA LYS A 196 -15.31 -15.85 5.44
C LYS A 196 -15.93 -15.64 4.07
N THR A 197 -16.33 -16.73 3.41
CA THR A 197 -16.98 -16.66 2.09
C THR A 197 -18.27 -15.85 2.10
N SER A 198 -18.91 -15.71 3.27
CA SER A 198 -20.09 -14.87 3.49
C SER A 198 -19.78 -13.39 3.74
N ASN A 199 -18.51 -12.97 3.76
CA ASN A 199 -18.15 -11.56 3.98
C ASN A 199 -18.71 -10.70 2.84
N THR A 200 -19.36 -9.60 3.23
CA THR A 200 -19.81 -8.54 2.33
C THR A 200 -18.89 -7.33 2.48
N PRO A 201 -18.58 -6.60 1.40
CA PRO A 201 -17.77 -5.40 1.50
C PRO A 201 -18.41 -4.38 2.44
N SER A 202 -17.61 -3.80 3.33
CA SER A 202 -17.98 -2.64 4.13
C SER A 202 -18.28 -1.46 3.20
N PRO A 203 -19.33 -0.66 3.50
CA PRO A 203 -19.62 0.54 2.74
C PRO A 203 -18.50 1.56 2.90
N TYR A 204 -18.29 2.38 1.87
CA TYR A 204 -17.37 3.51 1.97
C TYR A 204 -17.91 4.53 2.98
N ILE A 205 -17.03 4.99 3.87
CA ILE A 205 -17.24 6.14 4.74
C ILE A 205 -16.08 7.10 4.53
N ASP A 206 -16.40 8.37 4.29
CA ASP A 206 -15.40 9.43 4.21
C ASP A 206 -14.83 9.67 5.61
N LEU A 207 -13.58 9.28 5.83
CA LEU A 207 -12.90 9.41 7.11
C LEU A 207 -12.42 10.85 7.34
N SER A 208 -12.41 11.69 6.30
CA SER A 208 -12.00 13.07 6.43
C SER A 208 -12.99 13.94 7.20
N THR A 209 -14.27 13.52 7.24
CA THR A 209 -15.40 14.24 7.86
C THR A 209 -15.71 13.81 9.29
N LEU A 210 -15.25 12.63 9.71
CA LEU A 210 -15.58 12.03 11.02
C LEU A 210 -15.01 12.78 12.25
N GLY A 211 -14.20 13.81 12.06
CA GLY A 211 -13.58 14.58 13.16
C GLY A 211 -14.09 16.02 13.31
N ASN A 212 -15.01 16.48 12.46
CA ASN A 212 -15.54 17.85 12.55
C ASN A 212 -16.87 17.93 13.33
N SER A 213 -17.50 16.79 13.64
CA SER A 213 -18.82 16.76 14.27
C SER A 213 -18.82 16.94 15.79
N GLU A 214 -17.66 16.94 16.46
CA GLU A 214 -17.58 17.15 17.91
C GLU A 214 -17.35 18.63 18.30
N ASP A 215 -16.94 19.49 17.36
CA ASP A 215 -16.70 20.93 17.63
C ASP A 215 -17.88 21.84 17.21
N GLU A 216 -18.84 21.34 16.43
CA GLU A 216 -20.00 22.14 15.98
C GLU A 216 -21.18 22.13 16.99
N GLU A 217 -21.27 21.15 17.90
CA GLU A 217 -22.36 21.12 18.91
C GLU A 217 -22.12 22.06 20.11
N GLU A 218 -20.91 22.59 20.33
CA GLU A 218 -20.64 23.54 21.41
C GLU A 218 -20.87 25.03 21.04
N GLN A 219 -21.12 25.36 19.76
CA GLN A 219 -21.34 26.75 19.35
C GLN A 219 -22.81 27.20 19.32
N ASP A 220 -23.77 26.28 19.41
CA ASP A 220 -25.21 26.60 19.40
C ASP A 220 -25.84 26.73 20.80
N THR A 221 -25.04 26.72 21.88
CA THR A 221 -25.51 26.93 23.26
C THR A 221 -24.73 28.01 24.03
N ALA A 222 -24.45 29.16 23.40
CA ALA A 222 -23.94 30.36 24.08
C ALA A 222 -24.89 31.55 23.95
#